data_AF-A0A7V9TWP2-F1
#
_entry.id   AF-A0A7V9TWP2-F1
#
_cell.length_a   1.000
_cell.length_b   1.000
_cell.length_c   1.000
_cell.angle_alpha   90.00
_cell.angle_beta   90.00
_cell.angle_gamma   90.00
#
_symmetry.space_group_name_H-M   'P 1'
#
loop_
_entity.id
_entity.type
_entity.pdbx_description
1 polymer ?
#
loop_
_entity_poly.entity_id
_entity_poly.type
_entity_poly.pdbx_seq_one_letter_code
_entity_poly.pdbx_strand_id
1 'polypeptide(L)'
;MQGLDLLDSRSDLIPQSCKTIDVPHLSGNLYAILQQEVDLGGQALKRESADMAVTLFQSALQKLTIDQPFYDHLVHNLLLSYKLLIEKLLKKGDRSMALDFLRAALRLEIRGDMAGDSTFLRRFAGAFQSLAIVFFQNNLNEESVLCCRKATSVYPGPGSYVNLTNSLSATGQRAKLSDFTTQITPEQLGRHLFIACVPKSASTFLKNLLVNLTGYRDLFTVYAAGQNEHEIYLPTLREFADLDTVTQQHCRASDANVHL
;
A
#
# COMPACT_ATOMS: atom_id res chain seq x y z
N MET A 1 -70.12 -42.54 -42.03
CA MET A 1 -68.79 -42.75 -42.65
C MET A 1 -67.73 -42.33 -41.66
N GLN A 2 -66.51 -42.85 -41.82
CA GLN A 2 -65.29 -42.66 -41.00
C GLN A 2 -65.15 -41.27 -40.35
N GLY A 3 -64.57 -41.09 -39.16
CA GLY A 3 -63.80 -42.00 -38.29
C GLY A 3 -62.51 -41.32 -37.78
N LEU A 4 -61.99 -41.76 -36.62
CA LEU A 4 -60.93 -41.16 -35.77
C LEU A 4 -61.52 -40.19 -34.72
N ASP A 5 -61.44 -40.40 -33.39
CA ASP A 5 -60.73 -41.40 -32.54
C ASP A 5 -59.19 -41.25 -32.52
N LEU A 6 -58.43 -41.31 -31.41
CA LEU A 6 -58.69 -41.61 -29.99
C LEU A 6 -57.63 -40.90 -29.08
N LEU A 7 -57.87 -40.91 -27.75
CA LEU A 7 -57.02 -40.59 -26.57
C LEU A 7 -55.47 -40.64 -26.74
N ASP A 8 -54.63 -39.86 -26.06
CA ASP A 8 -54.38 -39.76 -24.59
C ASP A 8 -53.42 -38.55 -24.32
N SER A 9 -53.59 -37.67 -23.33
CA SER A 9 -53.26 -37.78 -21.89
C SER A 9 -51.92 -37.15 -21.44
N ARG A 10 -52.06 -36.18 -20.51
CA ARG A 10 -51.10 -35.66 -19.50
C ARG A 10 -49.97 -34.67 -19.83
N SER A 11 -49.84 -33.78 -18.83
CA SER A 11 -48.66 -33.08 -18.28
C SER A 11 -48.04 -31.89 -19.02
N ASP A 12 -48.03 -30.79 -18.26
CA ASP A 12 -46.98 -29.80 -18.10
C ASP A 12 -46.60 -28.90 -19.30
N LEU A 13 -46.97 -27.60 -19.20
CA LEU A 13 -46.02 -26.52 -18.87
C LEU A 13 -46.66 -25.12 -19.01
N ILE A 14 -47.02 -24.53 -17.87
CA ILE A 14 -46.93 -23.06 -17.66
C ILE A 14 -45.77 -22.92 -16.65
N PRO A 15 -44.68 -22.23 -17.01
CA PRO A 15 -44.74 -20.76 -16.97
C PRO A 15 -44.01 -20.01 -18.08
N GLN A 16 -44.54 -18.82 -18.37
CA GLN A 16 -43.75 -17.73 -18.94
C GLN A 16 -42.60 -17.38 -17.99
N SER A 17 -41.40 -17.88 -18.26
CA SER A 17 -40.19 -17.48 -17.52
C SER A 17 -39.61 -16.17 -18.04
N CYS A 18 -40.43 -15.12 -18.11
CA CYS A 18 -39.92 -13.75 -18.11
C CYS A 18 -39.82 -13.28 -16.65
N LYS A 19 -38.83 -13.80 -15.92
CA LYS A 19 -38.45 -13.20 -14.64
C LYS A 19 -37.75 -11.88 -14.92
N THR A 20 -38.53 -10.80 -14.99
CA THR A 20 -38.02 -9.50 -14.58
C THR A 20 -37.49 -9.67 -13.16
N ILE A 21 -36.17 -9.58 -13.01
CA ILE A 21 -35.56 -9.48 -11.70
C ILE A 21 -35.92 -8.09 -11.20
N ASP A 22 -36.88 -8.01 -10.28
CA ASP A 22 -37.19 -6.79 -9.57
C ASP A 22 -35.94 -6.37 -8.78
N VAL A 23 -35.16 -5.47 -9.35
CA VAL A 23 -34.20 -4.67 -8.61
C VAL A 23 -35.05 -3.73 -7.75
N PRO A 24 -35.10 -3.91 -6.42
CA PRO A 24 -36.12 -3.28 -5.60
C PRO A 24 -35.96 -1.76 -5.65
N HIS A 25 -37.04 -1.02 -5.94
CA HIS A 25 -37.05 0.44 -6.13
C HIS A 25 -36.33 1.25 -5.02
N LEU A 26 -36.21 0.68 -3.81
CA LEU A 26 -35.42 1.22 -2.69
C LEU A 26 -33.92 1.40 -3.02
N SER A 27 -33.32 0.51 -3.82
CA SER A 27 -31.91 0.64 -4.21
C SER A 27 -31.69 1.82 -5.15
N GLY A 28 -32.59 2.05 -6.11
CA GLY A 28 -32.49 3.18 -7.05
C GLY A 28 -32.49 4.54 -6.35
N ASN A 29 -33.39 4.74 -5.37
CA ASN A 29 -33.40 5.97 -4.57
C ASN A 29 -32.16 6.11 -3.69
N LEU A 30 -31.68 5.00 -3.09
CA LEU A 30 -30.46 5.01 -2.29
C LEU A 30 -29.21 5.37 -3.13
N TYR A 31 -29.07 4.77 -4.32
CA TYR A 31 -27.98 5.08 -5.26
C TYR A 31 -28.05 6.53 -5.77
N ALA A 32 -29.25 7.07 -6.02
CA ALA A 32 -29.41 8.48 -6.41
C ALA A 32 -28.97 9.45 -5.29
N ILE A 33 -29.35 9.17 -4.03
CA ILE A 33 -28.91 9.95 -2.86
C ILE A 33 -27.39 9.83 -2.67
N LEU A 34 -26.83 8.62 -2.79
CA LEU A 34 -25.39 8.37 -2.70
C LEU A 34 -24.60 9.11 -3.78
N GLN A 35 -25.06 9.07 -5.04
CA GLN A 35 -24.42 9.80 -6.13
C GLN A 35 -24.45 11.32 -5.86
N GLN A 36 -25.57 11.85 -5.34
CA GLN A 36 -25.67 13.25 -4.95
C GLN A 36 -24.71 13.61 -3.80
N GLU A 37 -24.57 12.77 -2.77
CA GLU A 37 -23.58 12.96 -1.69
C GLU A 37 -22.13 12.92 -2.22
N VAL A 38 -21.82 11.97 -3.12
CA VAL A 38 -20.51 11.84 -3.79
C VAL A 38 -20.19 13.10 -4.60
N ASP A 39 -21.14 13.59 -5.41
CA ASP A 39 -20.96 14.74 -6.28
C ASP A 39 -20.79 16.04 -5.46
N LEU A 40 -21.60 16.22 -4.41
CA LEU A 40 -21.47 17.34 -3.48
C LEU A 40 -20.14 17.28 -2.71
N GLY A 41 -19.70 16.10 -2.27
CA GLY A 41 -18.40 15.90 -1.62
C GLY A 41 -17.24 16.23 -2.57
N GLY A 42 -17.34 15.82 -3.84
CA GLY A 42 -16.37 16.14 -4.88
C GLY A 42 -16.32 17.64 -5.20
N GLN A 43 -17.46 18.33 -5.19
CA GLN A 43 -17.52 19.79 -5.31
C GLN A 43 -16.94 20.50 -4.07
N ALA A 44 -17.24 20.01 -2.87
CA ALA A 44 -16.68 20.52 -1.63
C ALA A 44 -15.15 20.41 -1.61
N LEU A 45 -14.60 19.26 -2.03
CA LEU A 45 -13.15 19.05 -2.17
C LEU A 45 -12.52 20.04 -3.16
N LYS A 46 -13.15 20.26 -4.34
CA LYS A 46 -12.70 21.24 -5.34
C LYS A 46 -12.75 22.70 -4.85
N ARG A 47 -13.68 23.01 -3.94
CA ARG A 47 -13.80 24.33 -3.25
C ARG A 47 -13.00 24.38 -1.94
N GLU A 48 -12.12 23.42 -1.73
CA GLU A 48 -11.35 23.19 -0.50
C GLU A 48 -12.14 23.18 0.82
N SER A 49 -13.44 22.90 0.78
CA SER A 49 -14.36 22.86 1.92
C SER A 49 -14.25 21.49 2.61
N ALA A 50 -13.10 21.26 3.24
CA ALA A 50 -12.66 19.93 3.69
C ALA A 50 -13.63 19.28 4.71
N ASP A 51 -14.13 20.03 5.69
CA ASP A 51 -15.05 19.52 6.72
C ASP A 51 -16.38 19.01 6.12
N MET A 52 -16.89 19.73 5.10
CA MET A 52 -18.09 19.33 4.36
C MET A 52 -17.81 18.07 3.51
N ALA A 53 -16.66 18.00 2.85
CA ALA A 53 -16.25 16.83 2.08
C ALA A 53 -16.10 15.57 2.96
N VAL A 54 -15.44 15.71 4.13
CA VAL A 54 -15.34 14.63 5.15
C VAL A 54 -16.73 14.16 5.57
N THR A 55 -17.61 15.09 5.95
CA THR A 55 -18.98 14.76 6.41
C THR A 55 -19.77 13.99 5.33
N LEU A 56 -19.74 14.46 4.08
CA LEU A 56 -20.45 13.83 2.96
C LEU A 56 -19.89 12.45 2.62
N PHE A 57 -18.58 12.27 2.56
CA PHE A 57 -17.97 10.97 2.24
C PHE A 57 -18.09 9.95 3.38
N GLN A 58 -18.04 10.39 4.65
CA GLN A 58 -18.37 9.53 5.79
C GLN A 58 -19.85 9.11 5.77
N SER A 59 -20.76 10.06 5.52
CA SER A 59 -22.20 9.80 5.36
C SER A 59 -22.47 8.78 4.26
N ALA A 60 -21.82 8.91 3.10
CA ALA A 60 -21.96 7.97 2.00
C ALA A 60 -21.39 6.57 2.34
N LEU A 61 -20.19 6.48 2.92
CA LEU A 61 -19.57 5.21 3.30
C LEU A 61 -20.37 4.43 4.36
N GLN A 62 -21.08 5.11 5.27
CA GLN A 62 -21.96 4.46 6.24
C GLN A 62 -23.17 3.74 5.61
N LYS A 63 -23.55 4.11 4.38
CA LYS A 63 -24.67 3.51 3.65
C LYS A 63 -24.22 2.44 2.63
N LEU A 64 -22.91 2.21 2.50
CA LEU A 64 -22.34 1.29 1.51
C LEU A 64 -21.76 0.02 2.15
N THR A 65 -21.81 -1.08 1.42
CA THR A 65 -21.04 -2.29 1.69
C THR A 65 -19.75 -2.31 0.85
N ILE A 66 -18.78 -3.13 1.25
CA ILE A 66 -17.47 -3.23 0.57
C ILE A 66 -17.63 -3.72 -0.88
N ASP A 67 -18.60 -4.61 -1.12
CA ASP A 67 -18.89 -5.24 -2.42
C ASP A 67 -19.66 -4.31 -3.40
N GLN A 68 -19.96 -3.07 -3.00
CA GLN A 68 -20.66 -2.13 -3.86
C GLN A 68 -19.68 -1.31 -4.70
N PRO A 69 -20.01 -1.06 -5.99
CA PRO A 69 -19.20 -0.19 -6.82
C PRO A 69 -19.08 1.19 -6.15
N PHE A 70 -17.95 1.85 -6.39
CA PHE A 70 -17.58 3.15 -5.80
C PHE A 70 -17.16 3.15 -4.32
N TYR A 71 -17.24 2.04 -3.56
CA TYR A 71 -16.75 1.98 -2.17
C TYR A 71 -15.31 2.50 -2.04
N ASP A 72 -14.36 1.92 -2.77
CA ASP A 72 -12.95 2.31 -2.71
C ASP A 72 -12.69 3.74 -3.21
N HIS A 73 -13.48 4.22 -4.18
CA HIS A 73 -13.41 5.60 -4.66
C HIS A 73 -13.80 6.60 -3.56
N LEU A 74 -14.82 6.27 -2.76
CA LEU A 74 -15.21 7.04 -1.59
C LEU A 74 -14.16 6.97 -0.48
N VAL A 75 -13.56 5.80 -0.22
CA VAL A 75 -12.43 5.67 0.71
C VAL A 75 -11.25 6.55 0.29
N HIS A 76 -10.89 6.58 -1.00
CA HIS A 76 -9.82 7.46 -1.50
C HIS A 76 -10.21 8.95 -1.41
N ASN A 77 -11.44 9.33 -1.76
CA ASN A 77 -11.91 10.71 -1.64
C ASN A 77 -11.96 11.20 -0.19
N LEU A 78 -12.33 10.34 0.75
CA LEU A 78 -12.26 10.63 2.19
C LEU A 78 -10.81 10.84 2.66
N LEU A 79 -9.86 10.02 2.19
CA LEU A 79 -8.42 10.23 2.46
C LEU A 79 -7.93 11.58 1.93
N LEU A 80 -8.34 11.99 0.73
CA LEU A 80 -8.00 13.30 0.18
C LEU A 80 -8.62 14.45 0.99
N SER A 81 -9.83 14.26 1.52
CA SER A 81 -10.50 15.23 2.39
C SER A 81 -9.79 15.36 3.74
N TYR A 82 -9.42 14.24 4.37
CA TYR A 82 -8.59 14.24 5.59
C TYR A 82 -7.23 14.91 5.34
N LYS A 83 -6.55 14.61 4.23
CA LYS A 83 -5.27 15.27 3.88
C LYS A 83 -5.41 16.79 3.86
N LEU A 84 -6.41 17.30 3.13
CA LEU A 84 -6.65 18.74 3.03
C LEU A 84 -6.99 19.37 4.40
N LEU A 85 -7.77 18.68 5.23
CA LEU A 85 -8.13 19.16 6.57
C LEU A 85 -6.92 19.19 7.50
N ILE A 86 -6.10 18.14 7.51
CA ILE A 86 -4.83 18.06 8.25
C ILE A 86 -3.89 19.20 7.86
N GLU A 87 -3.72 19.45 6.55
CA GLU A 87 -2.90 20.58 6.07
C GLU A 87 -3.43 21.94 6.56
N LYS A 88 -4.75 22.13 6.62
CA LYS A 88 -5.38 23.36 7.12
C LYS A 88 -5.27 23.51 8.64
N LEU A 89 -5.38 22.42 9.40
CA LEU A 89 -5.26 22.41 10.85
C LEU A 89 -3.81 22.68 11.28
N LEU A 90 -2.83 22.02 10.67
CA LEU A 90 -1.41 22.24 10.94
C LEU A 90 -0.98 23.68 10.60
N LYS A 91 -1.45 24.26 9.49
CA LYS A 91 -1.24 25.68 9.15
C LYS A 91 -1.82 26.66 10.19
N LYS A 92 -2.88 26.26 10.92
CA LYS A 92 -3.47 27.03 12.03
C LYS A 92 -2.82 26.73 13.38
N GLY A 93 -1.87 25.80 13.46
CA GLY A 93 -1.25 25.34 14.70
C GLY A 93 -2.07 24.30 15.48
N ASP A 94 -3.24 23.87 14.99
CA ASP A 94 -4.07 22.85 15.64
C ASP A 94 -3.52 21.45 15.35
N ARG A 95 -2.53 21.07 16.17
CA ARG A 95 -1.90 19.75 16.11
C ARG A 95 -2.84 18.65 16.60
N SER A 96 -3.67 18.91 17.62
CA SER A 96 -4.49 17.85 18.23
C SER A 96 -5.51 17.30 17.24
N MET A 97 -6.30 18.17 16.60
CA MET A 97 -7.29 17.73 15.62
C MET A 97 -6.62 17.11 14.38
N ALA A 98 -5.46 17.62 13.95
CA ALA A 98 -4.70 17.04 12.86
C ALA A 98 -4.27 15.59 13.14
N LEU A 99 -3.87 15.27 14.37
CA LEU A 99 -3.52 13.91 14.79
C LEU A 99 -4.75 12.99 14.85
N ASP A 100 -5.91 13.49 15.25
CA ASP A 100 -7.16 12.71 15.24
C ASP A 100 -7.62 12.36 13.83
N PHE A 101 -7.53 13.30 12.88
CA PHE A 101 -7.77 13.01 11.48
C PHE A 101 -6.72 12.08 10.86
N LEU A 102 -5.45 12.16 11.29
CA LEU A 102 -4.44 11.17 10.87
C LEU A 102 -4.80 9.76 11.36
N ARG A 103 -5.21 9.60 12.64
CA ARG A 103 -5.66 8.32 13.19
C ARG A 103 -6.84 7.74 12.41
N ALA A 104 -7.78 8.59 11.98
CA ALA A 104 -8.88 8.19 11.12
C ALA A 104 -8.40 7.80 9.71
N ALA A 105 -7.50 8.57 9.11
CA ALA A 105 -6.93 8.29 7.79
C ALA A 105 -6.16 6.96 7.75
N LEU A 106 -5.31 6.66 8.75
CA LEU A 106 -4.51 5.42 8.80
C LEU A 106 -5.37 4.14 8.85
N ARG A 107 -6.62 4.22 9.31
CA ARG A 107 -7.60 3.12 9.32
C ARG A 107 -8.28 2.87 7.98
N LEU A 108 -8.14 3.78 7.01
CA LEU A 108 -8.71 3.61 5.67
C LEU A 108 -7.95 2.52 4.89
N GLU A 109 -8.69 1.66 4.22
CA GLU A 109 -8.16 0.54 3.44
C GLU A 109 -8.99 0.35 2.16
N ILE A 110 -8.31 0.05 1.06
CA ILE A 110 -8.93 -0.35 -0.20
C ILE A 110 -9.23 -1.84 -0.09
N ARG A 111 -10.49 -2.22 -0.24
CA ARG A 111 -11.00 -3.58 0.04
C ARG A 111 -12.04 -4.08 -0.96
N GLY A 112 -12.63 -3.21 -1.77
CA GLY A 112 -13.57 -3.57 -2.83
C GLY A 112 -12.86 -3.81 -4.16
N ASP A 113 -13.56 -3.51 -5.25
CA ASP A 113 -13.12 -3.75 -6.64
C ASP A 113 -11.73 -3.19 -6.99
N MET A 114 -11.28 -2.11 -6.33
CA MET A 114 -10.00 -1.44 -6.64
C MET A 114 -8.81 -2.07 -5.89
N ALA A 115 -9.03 -3.09 -5.06
CA ALA A 115 -7.95 -3.78 -4.33
C ALA A 115 -6.92 -4.46 -5.26
N GLY A 116 -7.28 -4.75 -6.53
CA GLY A 116 -6.38 -5.24 -7.56
C GLY A 116 -5.76 -4.16 -8.48
N ASP A 117 -6.27 -2.92 -8.45
CA ASP A 117 -5.81 -1.87 -9.37
C ASP A 117 -4.52 -1.20 -8.86
N SER A 118 -3.39 -1.62 -9.44
CA SER A 118 -2.07 -1.06 -9.14
C SER A 118 -1.94 0.46 -9.36
N THR A 119 -2.71 1.06 -10.26
CA THR A 119 -2.73 2.51 -10.51
C THR A 119 -3.53 3.22 -9.42
N PHE A 120 -4.67 2.64 -9.02
CA PHE A 120 -5.48 3.15 -7.92
C PHE A 120 -4.73 3.06 -6.58
N LEU A 121 -4.15 1.90 -6.26
CA LEU A 121 -3.34 1.69 -5.05
C LEU A 121 -2.14 2.65 -4.99
N ARG A 122 -1.44 2.87 -6.12
CA ARG A 122 -0.35 3.86 -6.20
C ARG A 122 -0.84 5.28 -5.87
N ARG A 123 -2.02 5.68 -6.34
CA ARG A 123 -2.63 6.98 -6.01
C ARG A 123 -3.05 7.07 -4.53
N PHE A 124 -3.60 6.00 -3.98
CA PHE A 124 -3.99 5.92 -2.56
C PHE A 124 -2.76 6.03 -1.65
N ALA A 125 -1.69 5.27 -1.93
CA ALA A 125 -0.40 5.39 -1.25
C ALA A 125 0.24 6.78 -1.43
N GLY A 126 0.12 7.39 -2.60
CA GLY A 126 0.61 8.74 -2.88
C GLY A 126 -0.01 9.84 -2.00
N ALA A 127 -1.26 9.67 -1.57
CA ALA A 127 -1.89 10.56 -0.60
C ALA A 127 -1.26 10.44 0.80
N PHE A 128 -0.93 9.23 1.25
CA PHE A 128 -0.15 9.01 2.49
C PHE A 128 1.29 9.51 2.39
N GLN A 129 1.96 9.34 1.24
CA GLN A 129 3.29 9.95 1.00
C GLN A 129 3.25 11.47 1.08
N SER A 130 2.18 12.10 0.57
CA SER A 130 1.97 13.54 0.74
C SER A 130 1.83 13.92 2.22
N LEU A 131 1.02 13.18 2.98
CA LEU A 131 0.84 13.40 4.41
C LEU A 131 2.15 13.24 5.19
N ALA A 132 2.97 12.25 4.85
CA ALA A 132 4.29 12.07 5.47
C ALA A 132 5.14 13.34 5.33
N ILE A 133 5.24 13.89 4.12
CA ILE A 133 5.97 15.14 3.84
C ILE A 133 5.38 16.31 4.65
N VAL A 134 4.05 16.43 4.74
CA VAL A 134 3.38 17.49 5.52
C VAL A 134 3.72 17.38 7.01
N PHE A 135 3.65 16.18 7.59
CA PHE A 135 4.00 15.95 8.99
C PHE A 135 5.50 16.21 9.25
N PHE A 136 6.39 15.71 8.39
CA PHE A 136 7.84 15.96 8.47
C PHE A 136 8.18 17.46 8.43
N GLN A 137 7.58 18.23 7.52
CA GLN A 137 7.74 19.68 7.42
C GLN A 137 7.27 20.44 8.68
N ASN A 138 6.39 19.83 9.49
CA ASN A 138 5.90 20.38 10.76
C ASN A 138 6.67 19.86 11.98
N ASN A 139 7.79 19.14 11.78
CA ASN A 139 8.59 18.44 12.81
C ASN A 139 7.83 17.33 13.56
N LEU A 140 6.78 16.79 12.94
CA LEU A 140 5.98 15.67 13.45
C LEU A 140 6.50 14.37 12.81
N ASN A 141 7.73 14.00 13.20
CA ASN A 141 8.50 12.97 12.51
C ASN A 141 7.96 11.56 12.76
N GLU A 142 7.38 11.30 13.95
CA GLU A 142 6.73 10.04 14.28
C GLU A 142 5.50 9.78 13.39
N GLU A 143 4.66 10.81 13.22
CA GLU A 143 3.52 10.81 12.32
C GLU A 143 3.93 10.60 10.86
N SER A 144 5.06 11.21 10.45
CA SER A 144 5.65 10.99 9.13
C SER A 144 6.04 9.52 8.93
N VAL A 145 6.68 8.88 9.92
CA VAL A 145 7.00 7.44 9.88
C VAL A 145 5.72 6.59 9.73
N LEU A 146 4.64 6.90 10.46
CA LEU A 146 3.36 6.19 10.34
C LEU A 146 2.76 6.31 8.92
N CYS A 147 2.78 7.52 8.34
CA CYS A 147 2.31 7.77 6.97
C CYS A 147 3.16 7.03 5.93
N CYS A 148 4.49 7.09 6.05
CA CYS A 148 5.42 6.35 5.19
C CYS A 148 5.16 4.83 5.24
N ARG A 149 5.01 4.26 6.45
CA ARG A 149 4.71 2.83 6.62
C ARG A 149 3.39 2.43 5.97
N LYS A 150 2.31 3.19 6.20
CA LYS A 150 0.99 2.93 5.57
C LYS A 150 1.07 3.02 4.05
N ALA A 151 1.79 4.00 3.50
CA ALA A 151 1.99 4.10 2.06
C ALA A 151 2.73 2.90 1.48
N THR A 152 3.85 2.48 2.09
CA THR A 152 4.63 1.32 1.63
C THR A 152 3.84 0.01 1.75
N SER A 153 3.00 -0.15 2.78
CA SER A 153 2.15 -1.34 2.92
C SER A 153 1.03 -1.42 1.87
N VAL A 154 0.57 -0.28 1.33
CA VAL A 154 -0.41 -0.23 0.24
C VAL A 154 0.25 -0.42 -1.12
N TYR A 155 1.34 0.33 -1.38
CA TYR A 155 2.04 0.31 -2.66
C TYR A 155 3.54 0.54 -2.46
N PRO A 156 4.35 -0.53 -2.39
CA PRO A 156 5.80 -0.41 -2.24
C PRO A 156 6.43 0.14 -3.52
N GLY A 157 7.29 1.15 -3.40
CA GLY A 157 8.00 1.74 -4.53
C GLY A 157 9.21 2.58 -4.09
N PRO A 158 10.17 2.87 -4.99
CA PRO A 158 11.45 3.50 -4.62
C PRO A 158 11.32 4.80 -3.81
N GLY A 159 10.45 5.72 -4.25
CA GLY A 159 10.21 6.99 -3.55
C GLY A 159 9.63 6.82 -2.14
N SER A 160 8.87 5.74 -1.89
CA SER A 160 8.30 5.45 -0.57
C SER A 160 9.39 5.10 0.45
N TYR A 161 10.42 4.36 0.02
CA TYR A 161 11.55 3.98 0.88
C TYR A 161 12.47 5.16 1.22
N VAL A 162 12.63 6.13 0.30
CA VAL A 162 13.40 7.37 0.57
C VAL A 162 12.76 8.18 1.69
N ASN A 163 11.46 8.46 1.59
CA ASN A 163 10.73 9.23 2.61
C ASN A 163 10.69 8.49 3.96
N LEU A 164 10.55 7.16 3.94
CA LEU A 164 10.63 6.33 5.14
C LEU A 164 12.02 6.42 5.79
N THR A 165 13.09 6.27 5.01
CA THR A 165 14.48 6.35 5.50
C THR A 165 14.78 7.70 6.15
N ASN A 166 14.36 8.80 5.52
CA ASN A 166 14.51 10.15 6.06
C ASN A 166 13.74 10.32 7.40
N SER A 167 12.52 9.81 7.47
CA SER A 167 11.68 9.90 8.67
C SER A 167 12.20 9.02 9.82
N LEU A 168 12.72 7.83 9.52
CA LEU A 168 13.39 6.94 10.48
C LEU A 168 14.68 7.58 11.02
N SER A 169 15.50 8.18 10.15
CA SER A 169 16.70 8.92 10.54
C SER A 169 16.36 10.10 11.49
N ALA A 170 15.32 10.87 11.16
CA ALA A 170 14.87 12.01 11.96
C ALA A 170 14.21 11.63 13.31
N THR A 171 13.86 10.35 13.52
CA THR A 171 13.35 9.82 14.80
C THR A 171 14.38 8.95 15.54
N GLY A 172 15.51 8.63 14.91
CA GLY A 172 16.45 7.61 15.41
C GLY A 172 15.91 6.18 15.38
N GLN A 173 14.74 5.94 14.77
CA GLN A 173 14.16 4.61 14.65
C GLN A 173 14.92 3.76 13.63
N ARG A 174 14.93 2.44 13.86
CA ARG A 174 15.41 1.47 12.87
C ARG A 174 14.27 1.02 11.95
N ALA A 175 14.62 0.70 10.72
CA ALA A 175 13.72 0.01 9.80
C ALA A 175 13.40 -1.39 10.32
N LYS A 176 12.20 -1.88 10.02
CA LYS A 176 11.68 -3.20 10.40
C LYS A 176 11.57 -4.10 9.18
N LEU A 177 11.53 -5.42 9.35
CA LEU A 177 11.29 -6.36 8.23
C LEU A 177 9.99 -6.01 7.47
N SER A 178 8.93 -5.70 8.23
CA SER A 178 7.62 -5.25 7.72
C SER A 178 7.67 -3.99 6.87
N ASP A 179 8.73 -3.18 6.97
CA ASP A 179 8.90 -1.98 6.16
C ASP A 179 9.33 -2.33 4.72
N PHE A 180 9.80 -3.57 4.46
CA PHE A 180 10.28 -4.05 3.16
C PHE A 180 9.52 -5.26 2.60
N THR A 181 8.99 -6.13 3.46
CA THR A 181 8.20 -7.30 3.07
C THR A 181 7.21 -7.70 4.16
N THR A 182 6.04 -8.18 3.75
CA THR A 182 5.02 -8.82 4.61
C THR A 182 4.88 -10.31 4.32
N GLN A 183 5.66 -10.84 3.36
CA GLN A 183 5.59 -12.23 2.90
C GLN A 183 6.45 -13.19 3.75
N ILE A 184 7.35 -12.65 4.56
CA ILE A 184 8.35 -13.39 5.35
C ILE A 184 8.28 -12.87 6.79
N THR A 185 8.15 -13.77 7.76
CA THR A 185 8.23 -13.43 9.20
C THR A 185 9.68 -13.50 9.70
N PRO A 186 10.02 -12.88 10.85
CA PRO A 186 11.39 -12.92 11.39
C PRO A 186 11.95 -14.34 11.60
N GLU A 187 11.06 -15.32 11.87
CA GLU A 187 11.40 -16.73 12.09
C GLU A 187 11.67 -17.50 10.79
N GLN A 188 11.25 -16.95 9.66
CA GLN A 188 11.50 -17.47 8.31
C GLN A 188 12.76 -16.89 7.66
N LEU A 189 13.44 -15.93 8.32
CA LEU A 189 14.66 -15.34 7.77
C LEU A 189 15.82 -16.35 7.76
N GLY A 190 16.54 -16.37 6.64
CA GLY A 190 17.79 -17.08 6.49
C GLY A 190 18.92 -16.47 7.31
N ARG A 191 19.98 -17.25 7.51
CA ARG A 191 21.23 -16.83 8.16
C ARG A 191 22.18 -16.29 7.11
N HIS A 192 22.41 -14.98 7.13
CA HIS A 192 23.25 -14.30 6.17
C HIS A 192 24.63 -13.97 6.73
N LEU A 193 25.69 -14.53 6.14
CA LEU A 193 27.08 -14.19 6.42
C LEU A 193 27.57 -13.12 5.44
N PHE A 194 27.52 -11.86 5.86
CA PHE A 194 27.97 -10.73 5.06
C PHE A 194 29.45 -10.38 5.34
N ILE A 195 30.28 -10.43 4.31
CA ILE A 195 31.72 -10.15 4.37
C ILE A 195 31.98 -8.78 3.72
N ALA A 196 32.14 -7.75 4.54
CA ALA A 196 32.57 -6.42 4.09
C ALA A 196 34.08 -6.42 3.80
N CYS A 197 34.47 -6.18 2.55
CA CYS A 197 35.82 -6.41 2.06
C CYS A 197 36.42 -5.17 1.40
N VAL A 198 37.69 -4.86 1.68
CA VAL A 198 38.46 -3.88 0.87
C VAL A 198 38.94 -4.57 -0.41
N PRO A 199 38.98 -3.91 -1.59
CA PRO A 199 39.55 -4.49 -2.81
C PRO A 199 40.99 -4.99 -2.61
N LYS A 200 41.35 -6.11 -3.25
CA LYS A 200 42.61 -6.87 -3.09
C LYS A 200 42.79 -7.61 -1.75
N SER A 201 41.70 -8.03 -1.12
CA SER A 201 41.73 -8.90 0.07
C SER A 201 41.60 -10.39 -0.30
N ALA A 202 41.97 -11.30 0.61
CA ALA A 202 41.73 -12.75 0.50
C ALA A 202 40.23 -13.14 0.69
N SER A 203 39.33 -12.20 0.42
CA SER A 203 37.89 -12.29 0.64
C SER A 203 37.23 -13.36 -0.21
N THR A 204 37.64 -13.53 -1.47
CA THR A 204 37.15 -14.62 -2.33
C THR A 204 37.49 -16.01 -1.77
N PHE A 205 38.68 -16.17 -1.18
CA PHE A 205 39.05 -17.41 -0.49
C PHE A 205 38.19 -17.62 0.76
N LEU A 206 38.05 -16.59 1.60
CA LEU A 206 37.23 -16.65 2.81
C LEU A 206 35.76 -16.96 2.50
N LYS A 207 35.18 -16.32 1.49
CA LYS A 207 33.81 -16.56 1.03
C LYS A 207 33.63 -18.01 0.57
N ASN A 208 34.52 -18.50 -0.29
CA ASN A 208 34.47 -19.88 -0.77
C ASN A 208 34.66 -20.90 0.37
N LEU A 209 35.53 -20.61 1.35
CA LEU A 209 35.70 -21.43 2.54
C LEU A 209 34.42 -21.46 3.38
N LEU A 210 33.80 -20.31 3.64
CA LEU A 210 32.55 -20.22 4.41
C LEU A 210 31.39 -20.93 3.70
N VAL A 211 31.23 -20.75 2.38
CA VAL A 211 30.24 -21.50 1.57
C VAL A 211 30.44 -23.02 1.73
N ASN A 212 31.67 -23.51 1.59
CA ASN A 212 31.96 -24.95 1.71
C ASN A 212 31.77 -25.49 3.14
N LEU A 213 32.08 -24.70 4.18
CA LEU A 213 31.95 -25.13 5.58
C LEU A 213 30.50 -25.10 6.10
N THR A 214 29.68 -24.19 5.58
CA THR A 214 28.29 -23.98 6.05
C THR A 214 27.25 -24.64 5.16
N GLY A 215 27.57 -24.90 3.88
CA GLY A 215 26.60 -25.27 2.85
C GLY A 215 25.73 -24.11 2.37
N TYR A 216 26.01 -22.87 2.80
CA TYR A 216 25.20 -21.70 2.50
C TYR A 216 25.39 -21.22 1.06
N ARG A 217 24.35 -20.61 0.47
CA ARG A 217 24.36 -20.19 -0.92
C ARG A 217 25.19 -18.91 -1.12
N ASP A 218 26.04 -18.90 -2.14
CA ASP A 218 26.71 -17.67 -2.59
C ASP A 218 25.69 -16.67 -3.16
N LEU A 219 25.68 -15.44 -2.64
CA LEU A 219 24.73 -14.39 -3.05
C LEU A 219 25.46 -13.07 -3.36
N PHE A 220 25.32 -12.61 -4.61
CA PHE A 220 25.69 -11.27 -5.03
C PHE A 220 24.53 -10.31 -4.79
N THR A 221 24.68 -9.40 -3.83
CA THR A 221 23.60 -8.47 -3.42
C THR A 221 23.57 -7.15 -4.21
N VAL A 222 24.20 -7.09 -5.38
CA VAL A 222 24.40 -5.85 -6.17
C VAL A 222 23.62 -5.89 -7.48
N TYR A 223 23.11 -4.74 -7.93
CA TYR A 223 22.39 -4.64 -9.21
C TYR A 223 23.32 -4.82 -10.42
N ALA A 224 24.54 -4.28 -10.35
CA ALA A 224 25.52 -4.31 -11.44
C ALA A 224 26.92 -4.67 -10.90
N ALA A 225 27.18 -5.98 -10.77
CA ALA A 225 28.49 -6.51 -10.42
C ALA A 225 29.56 -6.05 -11.43
N GLY A 226 30.78 -5.76 -10.97
CA GLY A 226 31.86 -5.20 -11.79
C GLY A 226 31.71 -3.71 -12.16
N GLN A 227 30.62 -3.03 -11.77
CA GLN A 227 30.46 -1.58 -11.96
C GLN A 227 30.35 -0.82 -10.63
N ASN A 228 29.22 -0.96 -9.92
CA ASN A 228 28.97 -0.27 -8.66
C ASN A 228 28.70 -1.29 -7.55
N GLU A 229 29.77 -1.87 -7.02
CA GLU A 229 29.72 -2.89 -5.97
C GLU A 229 29.49 -2.30 -4.55
N HIS A 230 28.94 -1.09 -4.46
CA HIS A 230 28.59 -0.45 -3.18
C HIS A 230 27.07 -0.38 -2.96
N GLU A 231 26.28 -0.49 -4.02
CA GLU A 231 24.82 -0.41 -3.95
C GLU A 231 24.20 -1.80 -3.73
N ILE A 232 23.76 -2.03 -2.50
CA ILE A 232 22.98 -3.22 -2.13
C ILE A 232 21.58 -3.10 -2.73
N TYR A 233 21.16 -4.10 -3.51
CA TYR A 233 19.92 -4.09 -4.27
C TYR A 233 18.79 -4.78 -3.49
N LEU A 234 17.82 -3.99 -3.01
CA LEU A 234 16.71 -4.46 -2.19
C LEU A 234 15.90 -5.63 -2.79
N PRO A 235 15.57 -5.67 -4.09
CA PRO A 235 14.85 -6.82 -4.67
C PRO A 235 15.59 -8.14 -4.50
N THR A 236 16.91 -8.17 -4.68
CA THR A 236 17.73 -9.38 -4.42
C THR A 236 17.72 -9.73 -2.93
N LEU A 237 17.85 -8.76 -2.02
CA LEU A 237 17.72 -9.06 -0.59
C LEU A 237 16.35 -9.66 -0.23
N ARG A 238 15.28 -9.24 -0.91
CA ARG A 238 13.92 -9.77 -0.69
C ARG A 238 13.71 -11.16 -1.30
N GLU A 239 14.30 -11.44 -2.46
CA GLU A 239 14.20 -12.72 -3.16
C GLU A 239 14.92 -13.85 -2.41
N PHE A 240 16.00 -13.54 -1.71
CA PHE A 240 16.85 -14.52 -1.00
C PHE A 240 16.76 -14.40 0.54
N ALA A 241 15.77 -13.69 1.08
CA ALA A 241 15.69 -13.37 2.51
C ALA A 241 15.37 -14.57 3.42
N ASP A 242 14.83 -15.65 2.85
CA ASP A 242 14.48 -16.91 3.53
C ASP A 242 15.56 -18.00 3.38
N LEU A 243 16.68 -17.69 2.72
CA LEU A 243 17.76 -18.63 2.43
C LEU A 243 19.03 -18.31 3.23
N ASP A 244 19.69 -19.34 3.75
CA ASP A 244 21.01 -19.21 4.35
C ASP A 244 22.05 -18.85 3.25
N THR A 245 22.74 -17.71 3.39
CA THR A 245 23.67 -17.20 2.36
C THR A 245 25.02 -16.73 2.88
N VAL A 246 26.01 -16.72 1.99
CA VAL A 246 27.28 -15.99 2.15
C VAL A 246 27.36 -14.93 1.06
N THR A 247 27.61 -13.68 1.45
CA THR A 247 27.77 -12.54 0.53
C THR A 247 29.11 -11.89 0.76
N GLN A 248 29.88 -11.71 -0.31
CA GLN A 248 31.09 -10.88 -0.32
C GLN A 248 30.77 -9.56 -1.00
N GLN A 249 31.04 -8.44 -0.32
CA GLN A 249 30.83 -7.10 -0.86
C GLN A 249 32.14 -6.32 -0.81
N HIS A 250 32.57 -5.75 -1.94
CA HIS A 250 33.69 -4.82 -1.96
C HIS A 250 33.24 -3.43 -1.52
N CYS A 251 33.61 -3.03 -0.31
CA CYS A 251 33.40 -1.68 0.20
C CYS A 251 34.59 -0.80 -0.18
N ARG A 252 34.37 0.22 -1.00
CA ARG A 252 35.33 1.31 -1.24
C ARG A 252 34.91 2.50 -0.39
N ALA A 253 35.87 3.21 0.19
CA ALA A 253 35.58 4.51 0.77
C ALA A 253 35.21 5.48 -0.38
N SER A 254 34.05 6.15 -0.27
CA SER A 254 33.76 7.35 -1.06
C SER A 254 34.57 8.52 -0.51
N ASP A 255 34.71 9.61 -1.28
CA ASP A 255 35.46 10.79 -0.82
C ASP A 255 34.87 11.35 0.50
N ALA A 256 33.55 11.30 0.66
CA ALA A 256 32.85 11.65 1.90
C ALA A 256 33.24 10.78 3.12
N ASN A 257 33.68 9.54 2.92
CA ASN A 257 34.15 8.64 3.98
C ASN A 257 35.65 8.82 4.29
N VAL A 258 36.41 9.54 3.44
CA VAL A 258 37.86 9.74 3.59
C VAL A 258 38.19 11.09 4.24
N HIS A 259 37.27 12.05 4.20
CA HIS A 259 37.44 13.41 4.74
C HIS A 259 36.90 13.61 6.17
N LEU A 260 36.97 12.57 7.02
CA LEU A 260 36.66 12.63 8.46
C LEU A 260 37.92 12.90 9.30
#